data_AF-A0A6J5YQZ4-F1
#
_entry.id   AF-A0A6J5YQZ4-F1
#
_cell.length_a   1.000
_cell.length_b   1.000
_cell.length_c   1.000
_cell.angle_alpha   90.00
_cell.angle_beta   90.00
_cell.angle_gamma   90.00
#
_symmetry.space_group_name_H-M   'P 1'
#
loop_
_entity.id
_entity.type
_entity.pdbx_description
1 polymer ?
#
loop_
_entity_poly.entity_id
_entity_poly.type
_entity_poly.pdbx_seq_one_letter_code
_entity_poly.pdbx_strand_id
1 'polypeptide(L)'
;MSSLHHATLVIAHLIEHGESLCVAESITAGGLGHAITFAPGASEVFRGGVIAYSNEVKENFLNVPPSLIAEYGVVSEEVAVAMAAGAREKFDTTWAISTTGVAGPGSHEGVAEGTVWIAIAGPTHHTLHLQLDSGREAIRTGAISSAIGSFSRILIARN
;
A
#
# COMPACT_ATOMS: atom_id res chain seq x y z
N MET A 1 -3.83 9.64 -15.65
CA MET A 1 -3.68 11.09 -15.37
C MET A 1 -3.98 11.43 -13.90
N SER A 2 -5.03 10.87 -13.28
CA SER A 2 -5.36 11.16 -11.87
C SER A 2 -4.32 10.66 -10.85
N SER A 3 -3.73 9.47 -11.06
CA SER A 3 -2.72 8.91 -10.15
C SER A 3 -1.45 9.76 -10.07
N LEU A 4 -0.95 10.25 -11.21
CA LEU A 4 0.20 11.15 -11.26
C LEU A 4 -0.08 12.48 -10.56
N HIS A 5 -1.27 13.06 -10.77
CA HIS A 5 -1.65 14.29 -10.08
C HIS A 5 -1.64 14.12 -8.56
N HIS A 6 -2.25 13.05 -8.04
CA HIS A 6 -2.22 12.77 -6.60
C HIS A 6 -0.80 12.46 -6.10
N ALA A 7 0.03 11.76 -6.87
CA ALA A 7 1.41 11.49 -6.49
C ALA A 7 2.21 12.80 -6.33
N THR A 8 2.08 13.74 -7.26
CA THR A 8 2.72 15.06 -7.16
C THR A 8 2.26 15.81 -5.90
N LEU A 9 0.96 15.80 -5.58
CA LEU A 9 0.44 16.44 -4.37
C LEU A 9 0.99 15.79 -3.10
N VAL A 10 1.06 14.45 -3.07
CA VAL A 10 1.64 13.69 -1.95
C VAL A 10 3.10 14.08 -1.75
N ILE A 11 3.92 14.05 -2.81
CA ILE A 11 5.35 14.38 -2.70
C ILE A 11 5.54 15.81 -2.21
N ALA A 12 4.82 16.78 -2.79
CA ALA A 12 4.93 18.18 -2.38
C ALA A 12 4.57 18.37 -0.89
N HIS A 13 3.47 17.77 -0.43
CA HIS A 13 3.04 17.86 0.97
C HIS A 13 4.06 17.24 1.92
N LEU A 14 4.58 16.06 1.61
CA LEU A 14 5.56 15.39 2.46
C LEU A 14 6.87 16.19 2.55
N ILE A 15 7.33 16.80 1.45
CA ILE A 15 8.50 17.69 1.45
C ILE A 15 8.26 18.89 2.37
N GLU A 16 7.12 19.56 2.22
CA GLU A 16 6.75 20.74 3.04
C GLU A 16 6.75 20.44 4.54
N HIS A 17 6.35 19.22 4.94
CA HIS A 17 6.23 18.82 6.33
C HIS A 17 7.44 18.04 6.88
N GLY A 18 8.47 17.80 6.04
CA GLY A 18 9.63 16.99 6.44
C GLY A 18 9.27 15.52 6.75
N GLU A 19 8.21 15.00 6.14
CA GLU A 19 7.72 13.64 6.35
C GLU A 19 8.25 12.69 5.28
N SER A 20 8.34 11.40 5.60
CA SER A 20 8.85 10.36 4.70
C SER A 20 7.85 9.22 4.46
N LEU A 21 8.02 8.51 3.35
CA LEU A 21 7.09 7.47 2.90
C LEU A 21 7.82 6.20 2.45
N CYS A 22 7.29 5.03 2.79
CA CYS A 22 7.65 3.74 2.22
C CYS A 22 6.41 2.94 1.79
N VAL A 23 6.62 1.80 1.13
CA VAL A 23 5.52 0.90 0.71
C VAL A 23 5.79 -0.58 1.02
N ALA A 24 4.72 -1.34 1.24
CA ALA A 24 4.71 -2.79 1.30
C ALA A 24 3.72 -3.35 0.26
N GLU A 25 4.22 -3.90 -0.84
CA GLU A 25 3.38 -4.28 -1.97
C GLU A 25 3.27 -5.81 -2.10
N SER A 26 2.04 -6.33 -2.13
CA SER A 26 1.76 -7.70 -2.58
C SER A 26 1.07 -7.63 -3.94
N ILE A 27 -0.23 -7.31 -3.98
CA ILE A 27 -1.02 -7.35 -5.23
C ILE A 27 -0.50 -6.41 -6.33
N THR A 28 0.07 -5.26 -5.96
CA THR A 28 0.57 -4.26 -6.92
C THR A 28 1.98 -4.57 -7.43
N ALA A 29 2.75 -5.39 -6.70
CA ALA A 29 4.07 -5.91 -7.10
C ALA A 29 5.08 -4.85 -7.60
N GLY A 30 5.16 -3.70 -6.93
CA GLY A 30 6.06 -2.59 -7.25
C GLY A 30 5.39 -1.44 -8.01
N GLY A 31 4.16 -1.63 -8.47
CA GLY A 31 3.42 -0.60 -9.21
C GLY A 31 3.08 0.64 -8.38
N LEU A 32 2.86 0.50 -7.07
CA LEU A 32 2.59 1.64 -6.20
C LEU A 32 3.85 2.49 -5.99
N GLY A 33 4.97 1.85 -5.65
CA GLY A 33 6.27 2.52 -5.56
C GLY A 33 6.66 3.20 -6.87
N HIS A 34 6.46 2.52 -8.00
CA HIS A 34 6.66 3.12 -9.34
C HIS A 34 5.79 4.38 -9.55
N ALA A 35 4.50 4.30 -9.25
CA ALA A 35 3.59 5.43 -9.47
C ALA A 35 3.89 6.63 -8.56
N ILE A 36 4.31 6.39 -7.31
CA ILE A 36 4.74 7.46 -6.39
C ILE A 36 6.05 8.09 -6.88
N THR A 37 7.04 7.27 -7.22
CA THR A 37 8.39 7.73 -7.63
C THR A 37 8.42 8.38 -9.01
N PHE A 38 7.34 8.28 -9.79
CA PHE A 38 7.20 9.01 -11.05
C PHE A 38 7.05 10.53 -10.83
N ALA A 39 6.60 10.98 -9.65
CA ALA A 39 6.49 12.40 -9.33
C ALA A 39 7.87 13.04 -9.07
N PRO A 40 8.17 14.23 -9.63
CA PRO A 40 9.40 14.96 -9.34
C PRO A 40 9.58 15.22 -7.83
N GLY A 41 10.82 15.14 -7.34
CA GLY A 41 11.13 15.33 -5.91
C GLY A 41 10.94 14.09 -5.04
N ALA A 42 10.43 12.97 -5.60
CA ALA A 42 10.14 11.77 -4.81
C ALA A 42 11.35 11.22 -4.04
N SER A 43 12.58 11.39 -4.53
CA SER A 43 13.80 10.97 -3.84
C SER A 43 14.03 11.63 -2.47
N GLU A 44 13.42 12.81 -2.23
CA GLU A 44 13.58 13.52 -0.96
C GLU A 44 12.81 12.82 0.18
N VAL A 45 11.67 12.21 -0.13
CA VAL A 45 10.71 11.69 0.87
C VAL A 45 10.46 10.19 0.78
N PHE A 46 10.56 9.58 -0.41
CA PHE A 46 10.33 8.16 -0.60
C PHE A 46 11.59 7.36 -0.24
N ARG A 47 11.49 6.48 0.75
CA ARG A 47 12.65 5.72 1.27
C ARG A 47 12.83 4.34 0.64
N GLY A 48 11.77 3.78 0.06
CA GLY A 48 11.82 2.47 -0.57
C GLY A 48 10.57 1.66 -0.30
N GLY A 49 10.66 0.36 -0.56
CA GLY A 49 9.57 -0.55 -0.25
C GLY A 49 9.98 -2.01 -0.30
N VAL A 50 9.09 -2.86 0.20
CA VAL A 50 9.21 -4.32 0.13
C VAL A 50 8.12 -4.85 -0.79
N ILE A 51 8.50 -5.66 -1.78
CA ILE A 51 7.55 -6.45 -2.55
C ILE A 51 7.34 -7.77 -1.79
N ALA A 52 6.33 -7.80 -0.91
CA ALA A 52 6.02 -8.92 -0.04
C ALA A 52 4.99 -9.86 -0.67
N TYR A 53 5.35 -10.45 -1.82
CA TYR A 53 4.43 -11.27 -2.61
C TYR A 53 4.09 -12.63 -1.98
N SER A 54 5.00 -13.20 -1.18
CA SER A 54 4.79 -14.46 -0.45
C SER A 54 4.61 -14.23 1.05
N ASN A 55 4.08 -15.23 1.76
CA ASN A 55 3.91 -15.17 3.22
C ASN A 55 5.26 -15.05 3.94
N GLU A 56 6.28 -15.78 3.46
CA GLU A 56 7.62 -15.73 4.04
C GLU A 56 8.24 -14.33 3.95
N VAL A 57 7.96 -13.57 2.88
CA VAL A 57 8.45 -12.19 2.79
C VAL A 57 7.68 -11.27 3.75
N LYS A 58 6.36 -11.45 3.88
CA LYS A 58 5.54 -10.72 4.85
C LYS A 58 6.05 -10.96 6.28
N GLU A 59 6.34 -12.21 6.62
CA GLU A 59 6.83 -12.59 7.94
C GLU A 59 8.26 -12.08 8.19
N ASN A 60 9.21 -12.40 7.31
CA ASN A 60 10.63 -12.15 7.57
C ASN A 60 11.09 -10.70 7.36
N PHE A 61 10.43 -9.95 6.46
CA PHE A 61 10.85 -8.58 6.13
C PHE A 61 9.92 -7.51 6.70
N LEU A 62 8.65 -7.84 6.90
CA LEU A 62 7.65 -6.94 7.44
C LEU A 62 7.17 -7.35 8.84
N ASN A 63 7.75 -8.38 9.46
CA ASN A 63 7.38 -8.87 10.79
C ASN A 63 5.88 -9.16 10.94
N VAL A 64 5.18 -9.52 9.85
CA VAL A 64 3.77 -9.90 9.92
C VAL A 64 3.68 -11.20 10.74
N PRO A 65 2.94 -11.24 11.86
CA PRO A 65 2.83 -12.46 12.65
C PRO A 65 2.19 -13.59 11.83
N PRO A 66 2.81 -14.79 11.77
CA PRO A 66 2.23 -15.94 11.06
C PRO A 66 0.83 -16.30 11.56
N SER A 67 0.55 -16.04 12.85
CA SER A 67 -0.78 -16.26 13.45
C SER A 67 -1.87 -15.39 12.81
N LEU A 68 -1.57 -14.16 12.38
CA LEU A 68 -2.55 -13.32 11.69
C LEU A 68 -2.90 -13.90 10.31
N ILE A 69 -1.91 -14.40 9.58
CA ILE A 69 -2.15 -15.03 8.29
C ILE A 69 -2.98 -16.31 8.47
N ALA A 70 -2.68 -17.10 9.51
CA ALA A 70 -3.44 -18.32 9.79
C ALA A 70 -4.90 -18.06 10.22
N GLU A 71 -5.15 -16.97 10.95
CA GLU A 71 -6.49 -16.65 11.48
C GLU A 71 -7.36 -15.88 10.47
N TYR A 72 -6.80 -14.89 9.78
CA TYR A 72 -7.54 -13.96 8.92
C TYR A 72 -7.30 -14.16 7.43
N GLY A 73 -6.28 -14.94 7.05
CA GLY A 73 -5.83 -15.09 5.66
C GLY A 73 -4.96 -13.92 5.18
N VAL A 74 -4.23 -14.14 4.08
CA VAL A 74 -3.26 -13.16 3.54
C VAL A 74 -3.93 -11.92 2.91
N VAL A 75 -5.21 -12.03 2.55
CA VAL A 75 -6.03 -10.93 2.02
C VAL A 75 -7.04 -10.50 3.09
N SER A 76 -6.55 -9.72 4.05
CA SER A 76 -7.31 -9.25 5.21
C SER A 76 -6.87 -7.85 5.62
N GLU A 77 -7.70 -7.18 6.43
CA GLU A 77 -7.36 -5.89 7.01
C GLU A 77 -6.16 -6.01 7.95
N GLU A 78 -6.15 -7.05 8.77
CA GLU A 78 -5.14 -7.33 9.78
C GLU A 78 -3.76 -7.50 9.16
N VAL A 79 -3.67 -8.29 8.07
CA VAL A 79 -2.41 -8.47 7.34
C VAL A 79 -2.00 -7.18 6.64
N ALA A 80 -2.93 -6.42 6.06
CA ALA A 80 -2.60 -5.13 5.45
C ALA A 80 -2.03 -4.14 6.49
N VAL A 81 -2.67 -4.02 7.65
CA VAL A 81 -2.20 -3.16 8.76
C VAL A 81 -0.83 -3.61 9.25
N ALA A 82 -0.62 -4.90 9.48
CA ALA A 82 0.66 -5.44 9.92
C ALA A 82 1.77 -5.18 8.88
N MET A 83 1.48 -5.36 7.58
CA MET A 83 2.42 -5.05 6.50
C MET A 83 2.82 -3.58 6.49
N ALA A 84 1.87 -2.65 6.66
CA ALA A 84 2.16 -1.22 6.68
C ALA A 84 2.98 -0.84 7.92
N ALA A 85 2.62 -1.36 9.10
CA ALA A 85 3.35 -1.11 10.34
C ALA A 85 4.79 -1.63 10.26
N GLY A 86 4.97 -2.86 9.78
CA GLY A 86 6.29 -3.46 9.61
C GLY A 86 7.17 -2.72 8.62
N ALA A 87 6.62 -2.28 7.49
CA ALA A 87 7.37 -1.44 6.54
C ALA A 87 7.78 -0.11 7.15
N ARG A 88 6.87 0.55 7.88
CA ARG A 88 7.14 1.84 8.54
C ARG A 88 8.29 1.71 9.53
N GLU A 89 8.28 0.68 10.36
CA GLU A 89 9.35 0.39 11.32
C GLU A 89 10.66 0.07 10.59
N LYS A 90 10.61 -0.78 9.56
CA LYS A 90 11.81 -1.24 8.84
C LYS A 90 12.55 -0.12 8.11
N PHE A 91 11.81 0.81 7.51
CA PHE A 91 12.38 1.94 6.76
C PHE A 91 12.55 3.21 7.60
N ASP A 92 12.10 3.21 8.85
CA ASP A 92 12.07 4.39 9.73
C ASP A 92 11.40 5.60 9.05
N THR A 93 10.18 5.38 8.55
CA THR A 93 9.41 6.42 7.84
C THR A 93 8.26 6.99 8.65
N THR A 94 7.85 8.21 8.33
CA THR A 94 6.63 8.82 8.90
C THR A 94 5.38 8.05 8.45
N TRP A 95 5.35 7.64 7.19
CA TRP A 95 4.22 6.98 6.55
C TRP A 95 4.64 5.68 5.87
N ALA A 96 3.71 4.73 5.83
CA ALA A 96 3.79 3.52 5.03
C ALA A 96 2.43 3.20 4.40
N ILE A 97 2.44 2.69 3.17
CA ILE A 97 1.23 2.18 2.50
C ILE A 97 1.45 0.71 2.15
N SER A 98 0.52 -0.16 2.54
CA SER A 98 0.53 -1.56 2.16
C SER A 98 -0.59 -1.91 1.18
N THR A 99 -0.38 -2.93 0.36
CA THR A 99 -1.40 -3.49 -0.54
C THR A 99 -1.38 -5.02 -0.50
N THR A 100 -2.54 -5.64 -0.24
CA THR A 100 -2.75 -7.09 -0.37
C THR A 100 -4.09 -7.35 -1.05
N GLY A 101 -4.23 -8.46 -1.76
CA GLY A 101 -5.45 -8.74 -2.52
C GLY A 101 -5.30 -9.82 -3.57
N VAL A 102 -6.42 -10.15 -4.21
CA VAL A 102 -6.51 -11.13 -5.28
C VAL A 102 -6.67 -10.41 -6.62
N ALA A 103 -5.61 -10.32 -7.41
CA ALA A 103 -5.70 -9.73 -8.74
C ALA A 103 -6.40 -10.63 -9.78
N GLY A 104 -6.54 -11.93 -9.50
CA GLY A 104 -7.14 -12.89 -10.43
C GLY A 104 -6.18 -13.43 -11.51
N PRO A 105 -6.68 -14.34 -12.37
CA PRO A 105 -8.09 -14.74 -12.45
C PRO A 105 -8.53 -15.68 -11.31
N GLY A 106 -9.80 -15.59 -10.91
CA GLY A 106 -10.43 -16.50 -9.96
C GLY A 106 -10.16 -16.19 -8.49
N SER A 107 -10.69 -17.03 -7.60
CA SER A 107 -10.52 -16.89 -6.15
C SER A 107 -9.21 -17.50 -5.65
N HIS A 108 -8.74 -16.97 -4.52
CA HIS A 108 -7.58 -17.48 -3.79
C HIS A 108 -7.97 -17.68 -2.32
N GLU A 109 -7.81 -18.89 -1.79
CA GLU A 109 -8.16 -19.22 -0.40
C GLU A 109 -9.59 -18.82 0.01
N GLY A 110 -10.54 -18.90 -0.93
CA GLY A 110 -11.94 -18.51 -0.72
C GLY A 110 -12.22 -17.01 -0.87
N VAL A 111 -11.19 -16.18 -1.06
CA VAL A 111 -11.32 -14.74 -1.34
C VAL A 111 -11.53 -14.53 -2.84
N ALA A 112 -12.52 -13.72 -3.21
CA ALA A 112 -12.88 -13.47 -4.59
C ALA A 112 -11.82 -12.64 -5.34
N GLU A 113 -11.72 -12.83 -6.66
CA GLU A 113 -10.99 -11.92 -7.52
C GLU A 113 -11.45 -10.48 -7.31
N GLY A 114 -10.51 -9.54 -7.30
CA GLY A 114 -10.81 -8.12 -7.16
C GLY A 114 -10.91 -7.63 -5.73
N THR A 115 -10.90 -8.53 -4.73
CA THR A 115 -10.82 -8.14 -3.32
C THR A 115 -9.42 -7.59 -3.02
N VAL A 116 -9.37 -6.36 -2.52
CA VAL A 116 -8.12 -5.67 -2.18
C VAL A 116 -8.25 -4.98 -0.83
N TRP A 117 -7.22 -5.13 -0.01
CA TRP A 117 -6.99 -4.37 1.20
C TRP A 117 -5.79 -3.45 1.03
N ILE A 118 -5.97 -2.21 1.48
CA ILE A 118 -4.92 -1.19 1.55
C ILE A 118 -4.88 -0.68 2.98
N ALA A 119 -3.70 -0.58 3.58
CA ALA A 119 -3.53 0.12 4.84
C ALA A 119 -2.54 1.28 4.68
N ILE A 120 -2.82 2.38 5.36
CA ILE A 120 -1.99 3.58 5.43
C ILE A 120 -1.68 3.80 6.91
N ALA A 121 -0.40 3.72 7.26
CA ALA A 121 0.06 3.84 8.64
C ALA A 121 1.00 5.04 8.78
N GLY A 122 0.73 5.91 9.77
CA GLY A 122 1.56 7.05 10.12
C GLY A 122 1.03 7.75 11.37
N PRO A 123 1.10 9.09 11.46
CA PRO A 123 0.38 9.89 12.45
C PRO A 123 -1.10 9.55 12.61
N THR A 124 -1.76 9.10 11.54
CA THR A 124 -3.08 8.47 11.57
C THR A 124 -3.04 7.12 10.87
N HIS A 125 -4.06 6.30 11.12
CA HIS A 125 -4.20 4.97 10.53
C HIS A 125 -5.51 4.88 9.76
N HIS A 126 -5.44 4.41 8.52
CA HIS A 126 -6.60 4.25 7.65
C HIS A 126 -6.49 2.94 6.87
N THR A 127 -7.61 2.28 6.68
CA THR A 127 -7.73 1.05 5.88
C THR A 127 -8.79 1.24 4.81
N LEU A 128 -8.63 0.53 3.69
CA LEU A 128 -9.61 0.48 2.62
C LEU A 128 -9.84 -0.97 2.22
N HIS A 129 -11.11 -1.34 2.15
CA HIS A 129 -11.57 -2.57 1.53
C HIS A 129 -12.19 -2.24 0.18
N LEU A 130 -11.64 -2.82 -0.89
CA LEU A 130 -12.11 -2.59 -2.25
C LEU A 130 -12.53 -3.89 -2.90
N GLN A 131 -13.56 -3.80 -3.74
CA GLN A 131 -13.93 -4.82 -4.70
C GLN A 131 -13.78 -4.20 -6.10
N LEU A 132 -12.74 -4.62 -6.81
CA LEU A 132 -12.39 -4.14 -8.14
C LEU A 132 -12.73 -5.21 -9.19
N ASP A 133 -12.82 -4.82 -10.44
CA ASP A 133 -13.20 -5.73 -11.53
C ASP A 133 -12.37 -5.46 -12.79
N SER A 134 -12.84 -5.97 -13.93
CA SER A 134 -12.25 -5.74 -15.25
C SER A 134 -10.87 -6.38 -15.47
N GLY A 135 -10.57 -7.42 -14.68
CA GLY A 135 -9.40 -8.29 -14.83
C GLY A 135 -8.13 -7.79 -14.16
N ARG A 136 -7.11 -8.65 -14.18
CA ARG A 136 -5.88 -8.53 -13.37
C ARG A 136 -5.20 -7.16 -13.42
N GLU A 137 -4.97 -6.63 -14.62
CA GLU A 137 -4.26 -5.35 -14.76
C GLU A 137 -5.13 -4.15 -14.33
N ALA A 138 -6.44 -4.21 -14.55
CA ALA A 138 -7.38 -3.18 -14.09
C ALA A 138 -7.47 -3.18 -12.55
N ILE A 139 -7.54 -4.35 -11.93
CA ILE A 139 -7.54 -4.50 -10.46
C ILE A 139 -6.25 -3.91 -9.86
N ARG A 140 -5.08 -4.25 -10.42
CA ARG A 140 -3.79 -3.70 -9.95
C ARG A 140 -3.72 -2.18 -10.11
N THR A 141 -4.14 -1.67 -11.26
CA THR A 141 -4.17 -0.22 -11.54
C THR A 141 -5.14 0.52 -10.63
N GLY A 142 -6.30 -0.09 -10.37
CA GLY A 142 -7.32 0.42 -9.44
C GLY A 142 -6.81 0.46 -8.00
N ALA A 143 -6.11 -0.57 -7.55
CA ALA A 143 -5.49 -0.61 -6.22
C ALA A 143 -4.45 0.52 -6.05
N ILE A 144 -3.56 0.70 -7.04
CA ILE A 144 -2.56 1.79 -7.04
C ILE A 144 -3.24 3.16 -6.99
N SER A 145 -4.23 3.38 -7.86
CA SER A 145 -4.92 4.67 -7.94
C SER A 145 -5.69 4.99 -6.66
N SER A 146 -6.34 3.99 -6.07
CA SER A 146 -7.07 4.11 -4.80
C SER A 146 -6.15 4.39 -3.62
N ALA A 147 -4.98 3.74 -3.56
CA ALA A 147 -3.98 3.96 -2.52
C ALA A 147 -3.49 5.42 -2.54
N ILE A 148 -2.99 5.90 -3.69
CA ILE A 148 -2.43 7.25 -3.82
C ILE A 148 -3.52 8.32 -3.62
N GLY A 149 -4.70 8.12 -4.21
CA GLY A 149 -5.81 9.07 -4.08
C GLY A 149 -6.32 9.19 -2.65
N SER A 150 -6.37 8.08 -1.91
CA SER A 150 -6.79 8.10 -0.50
C SER A 150 -5.73 8.71 0.40
N PHE A 151 -4.46 8.40 0.17
CA PHE A 151 -3.38 9.02 0.91
C PHE A 151 -3.32 10.54 0.68
N SER A 152 -3.47 10.99 -0.56
CA SER A 152 -3.57 12.42 -0.88
C SER A 152 -4.71 13.11 -0.10
N ARG A 153 -5.89 12.51 0.00
CA ARG A 153 -7.01 13.05 0.80
C ARG A 153 -6.71 13.10 2.30
N ILE A 154 -6.04 12.09 2.84
CA ILE A 154 -5.62 12.06 4.25
C ILE A 154 -4.68 13.23 4.55
N LEU A 155 -3.67 13.46 3.68
CA LEU A 155 -2.74 14.56 3.85
C LEU A 155 -3.44 15.93 3.76
N ILE A 156 -4.36 16.11 2.82
CA ILE A 156 -5.13 17.36 2.69
C ILE A 156 -6.00 17.63 3.92
N ALA A 157 -6.60 16.59 4.53
CA ALA A 157 -7.45 16.74 5.70
C ALA A 157 -6.70 17.04 7.01
N ARG A 158 -5.36 16.96 7.00
CA ARG A 158 -4.50 17.30 8.16
C ARG A 158 -4.11 18.77 8.21
N ASN A 159 -4.35 19.52 7.13
CA ASN A 159 -4.16 20.97 7.05
C ASN A 159 -5.36 21.73 7.60
#